data_AF-A0A413E1M3-F1
#
_entry.id   AF-A0A413E1M3-F1
#
_cell.length_a   1.000
_cell.length_b   1.000
_cell.length_c   1.000
_cell.angle_alpha   90.00
_cell.angle_beta   90.00
_cell.angle_gamma   90.00
#
_symmetry.space_group_name_H-M   'P 1'
#
loop_
_entity.id
_entity.type
_entity.pdbx_description
1 polymer ?
#
loop_
_entity_poly.entity_id
_entity_poly.type
_entity_poly.pdbx_seq_one_letter_code
_entity_poly.pdbx_strand_id
1 'polypeptide(L)'
;MKRRLNILCVIVVLVLSYSVFETGYYFIVGVKAGVEAGIDGNTSEASQKKLMNMKYISLLPEHLSDLGDNGLFQDSVYNERSGEYVPVSFNSMMVSVDTESTTLEQAAFTLLNFLHIVICVWSIVLFVRLVISINKSDIFNWKNVHRLRLLGAALIISFCTALLPAYLTFRSVGNVFSVHGYELHLSDTVNTTTLVLGISTLIVAEVFAIGLKMKEEQDLTI
;
A
#
# COMPACT_ATOMS: atom_id res chain seq x y z
N MET A 1 -27.44 -19.38 10.08
CA MET A 1 -26.02 -19.13 9.71
C MET A 1 -25.84 -18.60 8.28
N LYS A 2 -26.39 -19.24 7.23
CA LYS A 2 -26.30 -18.79 5.82
C LYS A 2 -26.59 -17.30 5.57
N ARG A 3 -27.63 -16.73 6.20
CA ARG A 3 -28.02 -15.33 5.99
C ARG A 3 -26.98 -14.31 6.49
N ARG A 4 -26.32 -14.57 7.64
CA ARG A 4 -25.26 -13.67 8.18
C ARG A 4 -23.99 -13.72 7.33
N LEU A 5 -23.63 -14.91 6.86
CA LEU A 5 -22.46 -15.13 6.00
C LEU A 5 -22.66 -14.52 4.60
N ASN A 6 -23.85 -14.60 4.02
CA ASN A 6 -24.18 -13.91 2.77
C ASN A 6 -24.12 -12.38 2.91
N ILE A 7 -24.56 -11.80 4.04
CA ILE A 7 -24.45 -10.35 4.27
C ILE A 7 -22.98 -9.92 4.30
N LEU A 8 -22.13 -10.65 5.03
CA LEU A 8 -20.68 -10.36 5.06
C LEU A 8 -20.05 -10.47 3.67
N CYS A 9 -20.42 -11.49 2.88
CA CYS A 9 -19.96 -11.65 1.51
C CYS A 9 -20.34 -10.47 0.61
N VAL A 10 -21.59 -9.99 0.71
CA VAL A 10 -22.06 -8.83 -0.07
C VAL A 10 -21.31 -7.56 0.33
N ILE A 11 -21.09 -7.33 1.63
CA ILE A 11 -20.30 -6.20 2.12
C ILE A 11 -18.88 -6.24 1.55
N VAL A 12 -18.23 -7.41 1.61
CA VAL A 12 -16.88 -7.59 1.06
C VAL A 12 -16.82 -7.27 -0.43
N VAL A 13 -17.80 -7.74 -1.21
CA VAL A 13 -17.87 -7.43 -2.65
C VAL A 13 -18.06 -5.93 -2.89
N LEU A 14 -18.96 -5.27 -2.14
CA LEU A 14 -19.18 -3.83 -2.27
C LEU A 14 -17.92 -3.01 -1.96
N VAL A 15 -17.21 -3.35 -0.87
CA VAL A 15 -15.97 -2.67 -0.49
C VAL A 15 -14.89 -2.87 -1.54
N LEU A 16 -14.74 -4.10 -2.07
CA LEU A 16 -13.80 -4.37 -3.16
C LEU A 16 -14.17 -3.58 -4.43
N SER A 17 -15.45 -3.56 -4.81
CA SER A 17 -15.90 -2.82 -6.00
C SER A 17 -15.63 -1.33 -5.88
N TYR A 18 -15.88 -0.74 -4.70
CA TYR A 18 -15.55 0.67 -4.45
C TYR A 18 -14.04 0.93 -4.56
N SER A 19 -13.21 0.11 -3.91
CA SER A 19 -11.75 0.26 -3.95
C SER A 19 -11.18 0.12 -5.37
N VAL A 20 -11.67 -0.86 -6.14
CA VAL A 20 -11.26 -1.04 -7.55
C VAL A 20 -11.72 0.12 -8.41
N PHE A 21 -12.92 0.67 -8.17
CA PHE A 21 -13.43 1.81 -8.92
C PHE A 21 -12.60 3.08 -8.66
N GLU A 22 -12.32 3.38 -7.40
CA GLU A 22 -11.48 4.52 -7.01
C GLU A 22 -10.07 4.41 -7.62
N THR A 23 -9.43 3.25 -7.45
CA THR A 23 -8.09 3.00 -8.02
C THR A 23 -8.11 3.08 -9.55
N GLY A 24 -9.14 2.52 -10.18
CA GLY A 24 -9.31 2.55 -11.63
C GLY A 24 -9.49 3.96 -12.18
N TYR A 25 -10.22 4.82 -11.47
CA TYR A 25 -10.37 6.23 -11.85
C TYR A 25 -9.03 6.97 -11.86
N TYR A 26 -8.25 6.87 -10.78
CA TYR A 26 -6.93 7.48 -10.70
C TYR A 26 -5.96 6.92 -11.75
N PHE A 27 -6.02 5.62 -12.03
CA PHE A 27 -5.22 5.00 -13.09
C PHE A 27 -5.54 5.61 -14.46
N ILE A 28 -6.82 5.74 -14.82
CA ILE A 28 -7.24 6.33 -16.11
C ILE A 28 -6.78 7.78 -16.21
N VAL A 29 -6.94 8.57 -15.14
CA VAL A 29 -6.48 9.97 -15.11
C VAL A 29 -4.96 10.04 -15.27
N GLY A 30 -4.21 9.19 -14.56
CA GLY A 30 -2.75 9.13 -14.65
C GLY A 30 -2.26 8.71 -16.04
N VAL A 31 -2.89 7.71 -16.66
CA VAL A 31 -2.58 7.30 -18.04
C VAL A 31 -2.89 8.43 -19.02
N LYS A 32 -4.05 9.09 -18.90
CA LYS A 32 -4.42 10.21 -19.76
C LYS A 32 -3.40 11.35 -19.65
N ALA A 33 -3.05 11.76 -18.43
CA ALA A 33 -2.05 12.78 -18.19
C ALA A 33 -0.66 12.38 -18.74
N GLY A 34 -0.28 11.11 -18.61
CA GLY A 34 0.98 10.60 -19.18
C GLY A 34 1.00 10.58 -20.70
N VAL A 35 -0.12 10.23 -21.34
CA VAL A 35 -0.26 10.25 -22.80
C VAL A 35 -0.24 11.68 -23.33
N GLU A 36 -0.98 12.60 -22.70
CA GLU A 36 -0.97 14.02 -23.04
C GLU A 36 0.45 14.62 -22.91
N ALA A 37 1.13 14.36 -21.79
CA ALA A 37 2.51 14.81 -21.58
C ALA A 37 3.53 14.21 -22.59
N GLY A 38 3.26 13.01 -23.11
CA GLY A 38 4.08 12.35 -24.12
C GLY A 38 3.82 12.82 -25.56
N ILE A 39 2.59 13.20 -25.88
CA ILE A 39 2.19 13.73 -27.19
C ILE A 39 2.55 15.21 -27.33
N ASP A 40 2.39 16.00 -26.27
CA ASP A 40 2.53 17.44 -26.34
C ASP A 40 3.98 17.91 -26.54
N GLY A 41 5.00 17.05 -26.38
CA GLY A 41 6.40 17.26 -26.80
C GLY A 41 7.12 18.50 -26.24
N ASN A 42 6.41 19.38 -25.54
CA ASN A 42 6.85 20.69 -25.06
C ASN A 42 7.30 20.65 -23.60
N THR A 43 7.40 19.44 -23.04
CA THR A 43 7.91 19.19 -21.69
C THR A 43 9.42 19.37 -21.74
N SER A 44 9.90 20.57 -21.38
CA SER A 44 11.34 20.88 -21.25
C SER A 44 12.09 19.73 -20.57
N GLU A 45 13.28 19.38 -21.07
CA GLU A 45 14.14 18.33 -20.49
C GLU A 45 14.31 18.50 -18.96
N ALA A 46 14.30 19.75 -18.48
CA ALA A 46 14.34 20.08 -17.05
C ALA A 46 13.07 19.65 -16.29
N SER A 47 11.89 19.78 -16.90
CA SER A 47 10.61 19.33 -16.33
C SER A 47 10.51 17.80 -16.33
N GLN A 48 11.00 17.13 -17.38
CA GLN A 48 11.12 15.68 -17.40
C GLN A 48 12.08 15.16 -16.33
N LYS A 49 13.25 15.80 -16.18
CA LYS A 49 14.22 15.45 -15.14
C LYS A 49 13.62 15.63 -13.73
N LYS A 50 12.86 16.71 -13.49
CA LYS A 50 12.14 16.92 -12.22
C LYS A 50 11.14 15.80 -11.91
N LEU A 51 10.38 15.34 -12.91
CA LEU A 51 9.42 14.24 -12.74
C LEU A 51 10.13 12.90 -12.45
N MET A 52 11.25 12.63 -13.12
CA MET A 52 12.02 11.40 -12.91
C MET A 52 12.68 11.34 -11.53
N ASN A 53 13.08 12.50 -11.00
CA ASN A 53 13.73 12.62 -9.69
C ASN A 53 12.76 12.90 -8.55
N MET A 54 11.46 12.83 -8.84
CA MET A 54 10.40 13.03 -7.89
C MET A 54 10.31 11.85 -6.91
N LYS A 55 10.42 12.14 -5.62
CA LYS A 55 10.35 11.17 -4.52
C LYS A 55 9.26 11.61 -3.55
N TYR A 56 8.44 10.65 -3.13
CA TYR A 56 7.51 10.84 -2.03
C TYR A 56 8.24 10.53 -0.73
N ILE A 57 8.23 11.48 0.20
CA ILE A 57 8.87 11.37 1.50
C ILE A 57 7.84 11.65 2.59
N SER A 58 8.03 10.98 3.72
CA SER A 58 7.24 11.23 4.92
C SER A 58 8.11 11.94 5.94
N LEU A 59 7.53 12.90 6.65
CA LEU A 59 8.21 13.82 7.57
C LEU A 59 7.55 13.73 8.94
N LEU A 60 8.36 13.80 9.99
CA LEU A 60 7.89 13.88 11.37
C LEU A 60 8.53 15.09 12.05
N PRO A 61 7.77 15.96 12.72
CA PRO A 61 8.35 17.06 13.48
C PRO A 61 9.33 16.55 14.55
N GLU A 62 10.52 17.14 14.62
CA GLU A 62 11.55 16.78 15.61
C GLU A 62 11.06 16.98 17.06
N HIS A 63 10.16 17.94 17.26
CA HIS A 63 9.70 18.39 18.57
C HIS A 63 8.22 18.10 18.80
N LEU A 64 7.82 16.82 18.76
CA LEU A 64 6.46 16.40 19.15
C LEU A 64 6.13 16.66 20.63
N SER A 65 7.16 16.77 21.48
CA SER A 65 7.03 16.91 22.94
C SER A 65 7.00 18.36 23.42
N ASP A 66 7.44 19.32 22.60
CA ASP A 66 7.46 20.73 22.98
C ASP A 66 6.13 21.39 22.62
N LEU A 67 5.19 21.38 23.56
CA LEU A 67 3.90 22.11 23.45
C LEU A 67 4.05 23.64 23.53
N GLY A 68 5.27 24.17 23.36
CA GLY A 68 5.53 25.60 23.20
C GLY A 68 5.14 26.13 21.81
N ASP A 69 5.23 27.46 21.62
CA ASP A 69 4.61 28.22 20.51
C ASP A 69 4.81 27.66 19.09
N ASN A 70 5.86 26.87 18.81
CA ASN A 70 6.19 26.37 17.47
C ASN A 70 6.46 24.84 17.38
N GLY A 71 6.20 24.03 18.41
CA GLY A 71 6.72 22.65 18.43
C GLY A 71 6.10 21.69 17.41
N LEU A 72 4.75 21.66 17.34
CA LEU A 72 4.03 20.82 16.36
C LEU A 72 3.95 21.45 14.97
N PHE A 73 3.87 22.78 14.91
CA PHE A 73 3.68 23.54 13.68
C PHE A 73 4.93 24.36 13.38
N GLN A 74 5.85 23.75 12.64
CA GLN A 74 7.16 24.33 12.30
C GLN A 74 7.10 25.26 11.08
N ASP A 75 5.99 25.23 10.31
CA ASP A 75 5.84 26.00 9.07
C ASP A 75 4.47 26.69 8.98
N SER A 76 4.23 27.49 7.94
CA SER A 76 2.95 28.17 7.71
C SER A 76 2.56 28.18 6.22
N VAL A 77 1.27 28.06 5.93
CA VAL A 77 0.74 28.10 4.56
C VAL A 77 -0.24 29.26 4.42
N TYR A 78 -0.13 29.98 3.31
CA TYR A 78 -1.05 31.05 2.98
C TYR A 78 -2.44 30.48 2.69
N ASN A 79 -3.44 30.90 3.46
CA ASN A 79 -4.81 30.51 3.26
C ASN A 79 -5.52 31.54 2.37
N GLU A 80 -5.75 31.19 1.10
CA GLU A 80 -6.45 32.06 0.13
C GLU A 80 -7.88 32.44 0.56
N ARG A 81 -8.52 31.67 1.45
CA ARG A 81 -9.88 31.98 1.93
C ARG A 81 -9.90 33.02 3.03
N SER A 82 -8.95 32.98 3.95
CA SER A 82 -8.87 33.95 5.07
C SER A 82 -7.94 35.13 4.77
N GLY A 83 -7.03 34.99 3.80
CA GLY A 83 -6.00 35.96 3.49
C GLY A 83 -4.84 35.97 4.50
N GLU A 84 -4.76 34.98 5.39
CA GLU A 84 -3.78 34.90 6.47
C GLU A 84 -2.92 33.64 6.36
N TYR A 85 -1.71 33.70 6.91
CA TYR A 85 -0.84 32.52 7.05
C TYR A 85 -1.29 31.70 8.26
N VAL A 86 -1.52 30.41 8.03
CA VAL A 86 -1.95 29.47 9.08
C VAL A 86 -0.78 28.53 9.40
N PRO A 87 -0.47 28.27 10.67
CA PRO A 87 0.56 27.31 11.06
C PRO A 87 0.21 25.90 10.58
N VAL A 88 1.17 25.18 10.01
CA VAL A 88 1.02 23.83 9.47
C VAL A 88 2.15 22.90 9.89
N SER A 89 1.89 21.61 9.75
CA SER A 89 2.90 20.58 9.88
C SER A 89 2.77 19.60 8.73
N PHE A 90 3.87 19.34 8.03
CA PHE A 90 3.87 18.41 6.91
C PHE A 90 4.13 16.99 7.41
N ASN A 91 3.20 16.09 7.11
CA ASN A 91 3.38 14.66 7.34
C ASN A 91 4.00 13.96 6.11
N SER A 92 3.77 14.50 4.92
CA SER A 92 4.38 14.02 3.69
C SER A 92 4.60 15.13 2.68
N MET A 93 5.59 14.95 1.83
CA MET A 93 5.96 15.90 0.79
C MET A 93 6.47 15.16 -0.45
N MET A 94 6.29 15.77 -1.61
CA MET A 94 6.88 15.29 -2.85
C MET A 94 8.03 16.22 -3.24
N VAL A 95 9.24 15.66 -3.31
CA VAL A 95 10.48 16.43 -3.55
C VAL A 95 11.19 15.91 -4.79
N SER A 96 11.74 16.81 -5.60
CA SER A 96 12.59 16.46 -6.74
C SER A 96 14.05 16.59 -6.32
N VAL A 97 14.70 15.47 -6.01
CA VAL A 97 16.10 15.47 -5.55
C VAL A 97 16.92 14.54 -6.44
N ASP A 98 18.08 15.02 -6.90
CA ASP A 98 19.01 14.23 -7.69
C ASP A 98 19.68 13.18 -6.79
N THR A 99 19.10 11.99 -6.73
CA THR A 99 19.72 10.82 -6.10
C THR A 99 20.63 10.13 -7.11
N GLU A 100 21.91 9.95 -6.80
CA GLU A 100 22.82 9.08 -7.56
C GLU A 100 22.25 7.65 -7.54
N SER A 101 21.46 7.30 -8.54
CA SER A 101 20.94 5.96 -8.75
C SER A 101 21.46 5.48 -10.08
N THR A 102 22.07 4.30 -10.07
CA THR A 102 22.54 3.72 -11.33
C THR A 102 21.33 3.33 -12.19
N THR A 103 21.48 3.38 -13.51
CA THR A 103 20.41 2.98 -14.45
C THR A 103 19.90 1.55 -14.19
N LEU A 104 20.77 0.68 -13.67
CA LEU A 104 20.45 -0.69 -13.28
C LEU A 104 19.55 -0.75 -12.04
N GLU A 105 19.80 0.07 -11.02
CA GLU A 105 18.95 0.15 -9.83
C GLU A 105 17.55 0.67 -10.17
N GLN A 106 17.46 1.70 -11.02
CA GLN A 106 16.16 2.21 -11.50
C GLN A 106 15.38 1.15 -12.28
N ALA A 107 16.05 0.39 -13.14
CA ALA A 107 15.43 -0.71 -13.87
C ALA A 107 14.96 -1.83 -12.91
N ALA A 108 15.79 -2.19 -11.93
CA ALA A 108 15.45 -3.19 -10.91
C ALA A 108 14.24 -2.76 -10.06
N PHE A 109 14.17 -1.49 -9.65
CA PHE A 109 13.01 -0.95 -8.93
C PHE A 109 11.74 -0.93 -9.77
N THR A 110 11.86 -0.57 -11.04
CA THR A 110 10.72 -0.59 -11.96
C THR A 110 10.19 -2.01 -12.12
N LEU A 111 11.08 -2.99 -12.28
CA LEU A 111 10.72 -4.41 -12.36
C LEU A 111 10.07 -4.91 -11.06
N LEU A 112 10.62 -4.52 -9.91
CA LEU A 112 10.10 -4.91 -8.60
C LEU A 112 8.70 -4.32 -8.34
N ASN A 113 8.46 -3.07 -8.74
CA ASN A 113 7.12 -2.45 -8.71
C ASN A 113 6.14 -3.18 -9.62
N PHE A 114 6.56 -3.57 -10.82
CA PHE A 114 5.72 -4.36 -11.71
C PHE A 114 5.36 -5.73 -11.11
N LEU A 115 6.34 -6.42 -10.51
CA LEU A 115 6.12 -7.66 -9.79
C LEU A 115 5.15 -7.47 -8.61
N HIS A 116 5.28 -6.38 -7.86
CA HIS A 116 4.38 -6.02 -6.77
C HIS A 116 2.93 -5.90 -7.26
N ILE A 117 2.69 -5.22 -8.38
CA ILE A 117 1.35 -5.10 -9.00
C ILE A 117 0.78 -6.49 -9.34
N VAL A 118 1.60 -7.37 -9.94
CA VAL A 118 1.18 -8.74 -10.27
C VAL A 118 0.76 -9.53 -9.01
N ILE A 119 1.53 -9.41 -7.92
CA ILE A 119 1.23 -10.06 -6.64
C ILE A 119 -0.06 -9.51 -6.01
N CYS A 120 -0.30 -8.20 -6.10
CA CYS A 120 -1.53 -7.57 -5.64
C CYS A 120 -2.75 -8.10 -6.40
N VAL A 121 -2.68 -8.13 -7.74
CA VAL A 121 -3.76 -8.69 -8.58
C VAL A 121 -4.00 -10.16 -8.25
N TRP A 122 -2.93 -10.95 -8.10
CA TRP A 122 -3.04 -12.36 -7.71
C TRP A 122 -3.71 -12.54 -6.34
N SER A 123 -3.37 -11.71 -5.36
CA SER A 123 -3.98 -11.72 -4.02
C SER A 123 -5.48 -11.43 -4.08
N ILE A 124 -5.90 -10.45 -4.89
CA ILE A 124 -7.32 -10.14 -5.11
C ILE A 124 -8.06 -11.35 -5.72
N VAL A 125 -7.47 -12.00 -6.73
CA VAL A 125 -8.06 -13.19 -7.37
C VAL A 125 -8.20 -14.35 -6.37
N LEU A 126 -7.19 -14.60 -5.53
CA LEU A 126 -7.26 -15.62 -4.48
C LEU A 126 -8.37 -15.31 -3.47
N PHE A 127 -8.47 -14.05 -3.05
CA PHE A 127 -9.48 -13.61 -2.11
C PHE A 127 -10.91 -13.75 -2.67
N VAL A 128 -11.15 -13.31 -3.91
CA VAL A 128 -12.46 -13.47 -4.58
C VAL A 128 -12.83 -14.95 -4.71
N ARG A 129 -11.88 -15.82 -5.12
CA ARG A 129 -12.12 -17.27 -5.21
C ARG A 129 -12.48 -17.89 -3.87
N LEU A 130 -11.85 -17.42 -2.79
CA LEU A 130 -12.15 -17.85 -1.42
C LEU A 130 -13.56 -17.42 -1.01
N VAL A 131 -13.93 -16.16 -1.25
CA VAL A 131 -15.28 -15.62 -0.98
C VAL A 131 -16.36 -16.42 -1.72
N ILE A 132 -16.13 -16.74 -2.99
CA ILE A 132 -17.06 -17.57 -3.78
C ILE A 132 -17.22 -18.97 -3.17
N SER A 133 -16.12 -19.61 -2.72
CA SER A 133 -16.19 -20.93 -2.09
C SER A 133 -16.99 -20.90 -0.79
N ILE A 134 -16.79 -19.85 0.01
CA ILE A 134 -17.52 -19.64 1.26
C ILE A 134 -19.02 -19.45 0.99
N ASN A 135 -19.39 -18.65 -0.02
CA ASN A 135 -20.79 -18.43 -0.42
C ASN A 135 -21.48 -19.73 -0.88
N LYS A 136 -20.75 -20.60 -1.60
CA LYS A 136 -21.23 -21.94 -1.98
C LYS A 136 -21.41 -22.90 -0.80
N SER A 137 -21.18 -22.45 0.44
CA SER A 137 -21.24 -23.25 1.68
C SER A 137 -20.22 -24.39 1.75
N ASP A 138 -19.26 -24.44 0.83
CA ASP A 138 -18.09 -25.32 0.87
C ASP A 138 -16.96 -24.58 1.59
N ILE A 139 -17.14 -24.41 2.91
CA ILE A 139 -16.25 -23.61 3.76
C ILE A 139 -15.06 -24.47 4.23
N PHE A 140 -15.35 -25.64 4.80
CA PHE A 140 -14.37 -26.56 5.35
C PHE A 140 -13.89 -27.54 4.29
N ASN A 141 -12.87 -27.10 3.53
CA ASN A 141 -12.18 -27.93 2.56
C ASN A 141 -10.67 -27.61 2.62
N TRP A 142 -9.82 -28.64 2.56
CA TRP A 142 -8.36 -28.47 2.49
C TRP A 142 -7.90 -27.56 1.33
N LYS A 143 -8.66 -27.53 0.23
CA LYS A 143 -8.42 -26.60 -0.88
C LYS A 143 -8.54 -25.13 -0.45
N ASN A 144 -9.49 -24.81 0.43
CA ASN A 144 -9.69 -23.44 0.93
C ASN A 144 -8.66 -23.07 2.00
N VAL A 145 -8.21 -24.03 2.81
CA VAL A 145 -7.05 -23.85 3.71
C VAL A 145 -5.80 -23.50 2.89
N HIS A 146 -5.53 -24.23 1.80
CA HIS A 146 -4.38 -23.94 0.96
C HIS A 146 -4.49 -22.56 0.28
N ARG A 147 -5.69 -22.18 -0.19
CA ARG A 147 -5.94 -20.83 -0.74
C ARG A 147 -5.73 -19.74 0.30
N LEU A 148 -6.15 -19.94 1.56
CA LEU A 148 -5.89 -19.03 2.68
C LEU A 148 -4.39 -18.88 2.93
N ARG A 149 -3.63 -19.98 2.98
CA ARG A 149 -2.18 -19.95 3.14
C ARG A 149 -1.49 -19.19 2.01
N LEU A 150 -1.89 -19.45 0.76
CA LEU A 150 -1.38 -18.75 -0.41
C LEU A 150 -1.71 -17.26 -0.37
N LEU A 151 -2.93 -16.89 0.04
CA LEU A 151 -3.34 -15.49 0.18
C LEU A 151 -2.50 -14.77 1.24
N GLY A 152 -2.35 -15.36 2.43
CA GLY A 152 -1.51 -14.80 3.50
C GLY A 152 -0.06 -14.64 3.08
N ALA A 153 0.52 -15.65 2.42
CA ALA A 153 1.86 -15.56 1.87
C ALA A 153 1.99 -14.47 0.79
N ALA A 154 1.02 -14.35 -0.12
CA ALA A 154 1.03 -13.32 -1.15
C ALA A 154 0.99 -11.90 -0.56
N LEU A 155 0.18 -11.67 0.48
CA LEU A 155 0.14 -10.39 1.19
C LEU A 155 1.47 -10.05 1.88
N ILE A 156 2.13 -11.04 2.49
CA ILE A 156 3.45 -10.84 3.12
C ILE A 156 4.52 -10.53 2.05
N ILE A 157 4.55 -11.28 0.94
CA ILE A 157 5.48 -11.03 -0.16
C ILE A 157 5.21 -9.64 -0.77
N SER A 158 3.94 -9.25 -0.91
CA SER A 158 3.53 -7.92 -1.34
C SER A 158 4.11 -6.84 -0.43
N PHE A 159 4.02 -7.02 0.90
CA PHE A 159 4.64 -6.11 1.85
C PHE A 159 6.17 -6.02 1.68
N CYS A 160 6.87 -7.16 1.58
CA CYS A 160 8.33 -7.18 1.42
C CYS A 160 8.79 -6.49 0.12
N THR A 161 8.06 -6.71 -0.97
CA THR A 161 8.35 -6.11 -2.29
C THR A 161 8.11 -4.60 -2.32
N ALA A 162 7.25 -4.05 -1.46
CA ALA A 162 7.07 -2.61 -1.27
C ALA A 162 8.06 -1.99 -0.27
N LEU A 163 8.40 -2.72 0.80
CA LEU A 163 9.31 -2.26 1.85
C LEU A 163 10.73 -2.02 1.32
N LEU A 164 11.24 -2.91 0.47
CA LEU A 164 12.62 -2.83 -0.02
C LEU A 164 12.89 -1.55 -0.86
N PRO A 165 12.08 -1.21 -1.88
CA PRO A 165 12.21 0.07 -2.59
C PRO A 165 12.04 1.29 -1.68
N ALA A 166 11.09 1.25 -0.75
CA ALA A 166 10.84 2.34 0.18
C ALA A 166 12.05 2.59 1.09
N TYR A 167 12.65 1.53 1.63
CA TYR A 167 13.84 1.62 2.47
C TYR A 167 15.07 2.17 1.73
N LEU A 168 15.30 1.69 0.51
CA LEU A 168 16.43 2.16 -0.31
C LEU A 168 16.24 3.62 -0.74
N THR A 169 15.01 4.00 -1.11
CA THR A 169 14.67 5.39 -1.42
C THR A 169 14.87 6.29 -0.21
N PHE A 170 14.42 5.87 0.97
CA PHE A 170 14.61 6.60 2.22
C PHE A 170 16.08 6.84 2.53
N ARG A 171 16.91 5.80 2.44
CA ARG A 171 18.35 5.92 2.67
C ARG A 171 19.02 6.84 1.65
N SER A 172 18.62 6.72 0.39
CA SER A 172 19.16 7.55 -0.70
C SER A 172 18.81 9.02 -0.50
N VAL A 173 17.54 9.32 -0.20
CA VAL A 173 17.05 10.68 0.03
C VAL A 173 17.64 11.28 1.31
N GLY A 174 17.71 10.51 2.40
CA GLY A 174 18.28 11.01 3.67
C GLY A 174 19.76 11.41 3.59
N ASN A 175 20.50 10.92 2.59
CA ASN A 175 21.89 11.35 2.35
C ASN A 175 21.99 12.71 1.64
N VAL A 176 20.94 13.13 0.92
CA VAL A 176 20.97 14.31 0.03
C VAL A 176 19.94 15.39 0.39
N PHE A 177 19.01 15.08 1.29
CA PHE A 177 17.88 15.93 1.61
C PHE A 177 17.60 15.92 3.11
N SER A 178 17.52 17.11 3.70
CA SER A 178 17.10 17.35 5.07
C SER A 178 16.22 18.59 5.12
N VAL A 179 15.24 18.59 6.03
CA VAL A 179 14.34 19.73 6.25
C VAL A 179 14.50 20.16 7.69
N HIS A 180 14.64 21.46 7.92
CA HIS A 180 14.79 22.00 9.27
C HIS A 180 13.53 21.71 10.11
N GLY A 181 13.70 21.16 11.31
CA GLY A 181 12.61 20.85 12.23
C GLY A 181 11.82 19.58 11.89
N TYR A 182 12.25 18.81 10.87
CA TYR A 182 11.61 17.56 10.46
C TYR A 182 12.61 16.43 10.25
N GLU A 183 12.30 15.27 10.82
CA GLU A 183 12.97 14.02 10.51
C GLU A 183 12.27 13.28 9.37
N LEU A 184 13.06 12.65 8.50
CA LEU A 184 12.51 11.74 7.51
C LEU A 184 12.00 10.48 8.22
N HIS A 185 10.81 10.02 7.84
CA HIS A 185 10.19 8.83 8.39
C HIS A 185 9.80 7.80 7.31
N LEU A 186 9.93 6.51 7.63
CA LEU A 186 9.60 5.38 6.73
C LEU A 186 8.15 4.90 6.83
N SER A 187 7.49 5.19 7.95
CA SER A 187 6.30 4.45 8.37
C SER A 187 5.07 4.73 7.52
N ASP A 188 5.00 5.90 6.88
CA ASP A 188 3.88 6.27 6.01
C ASP A 188 4.09 5.79 4.56
N THR A 189 5.32 5.43 4.19
CA THR A 189 5.62 4.89 2.86
C THR A 189 5.27 3.39 2.78
N VAL A 190 5.25 2.68 3.91
CA VAL A 190 5.03 1.23 3.94
C VAL A 190 3.76 0.88 4.71
N ASN A 191 2.79 0.27 4.02
CA ASN A 191 1.53 -0.09 4.62
C ASN A 191 1.66 -1.32 5.56
N THR A 192 1.90 -1.06 6.84
CA THR A 192 1.98 -2.09 7.89
C THR A 192 0.69 -2.89 8.03
N THR A 193 -0.47 -2.35 7.65
CA THR A 193 -1.74 -3.09 7.69
C THR A 193 -1.74 -4.30 6.75
N THR A 194 -1.04 -4.22 5.61
CA THR A 194 -0.88 -5.35 4.67
C THR A 194 -0.18 -6.52 5.34
N LEU A 195 0.86 -6.24 6.14
CA LEU A 195 1.57 -7.27 6.90
C LEU A 195 0.67 -7.90 7.96
N VAL A 196 -0.05 -7.08 8.74
CA VAL A 196 -1.00 -7.54 9.76
C VAL A 196 -2.09 -8.40 9.14
N LEU A 197 -2.64 -8.01 7.99
CA LEU A 197 -3.63 -8.79 7.25
C LEU A 197 -3.06 -10.12 6.74
N GLY A 198 -1.83 -10.12 6.22
CA GLY A 198 -1.14 -11.33 5.78
C GLY A 198 -0.95 -12.33 6.92
N ILE A 199 -0.41 -11.89 8.05
CA ILE A 199 -0.21 -12.74 9.24
C ILE A 199 -1.55 -13.23 9.79
N SER A 200 -2.54 -12.35 9.90
CA SER A 200 -3.89 -12.70 10.38
C SER A 200 -4.55 -13.74 9.47
N THR A 201 -4.36 -13.63 8.15
CA THR A 201 -4.86 -14.62 7.18
C THR A 201 -4.19 -15.99 7.37
N LEU A 202 -2.88 -16.04 7.66
CA LEU A 202 -2.19 -17.28 7.96
C LEU A 202 -2.69 -17.93 9.25
N ILE A 203 -2.91 -17.13 10.31
CA ILE A 203 -3.48 -17.63 11.58
C ILE A 203 -4.86 -18.25 11.33
N VAL A 204 -5.73 -17.55 10.58
CA VAL A 204 -7.05 -18.07 10.19
C VAL A 204 -6.91 -19.37 9.39
N ALA A 205 -5.93 -19.48 8.50
CA ALA A 205 -5.68 -20.70 7.74
C ALA A 205 -5.37 -21.90 8.65
N GLU A 206 -4.54 -21.71 9.67
CA GLU A 206 -4.19 -22.77 10.63
C GLU A 206 -5.37 -23.17 11.51
N VAL A 207 -6.15 -22.19 11.99
CA VAL A 207 -7.39 -22.48 12.75
C VAL A 207 -8.37 -23.30 11.91
N PHE A 208 -8.50 -22.99 10.61
CA PHE A 208 -9.33 -23.77 9.69
C PHE A 208 -8.78 -25.19 9.47
N ALA A 209 -7.47 -25.36 9.37
CA ALA A 209 -6.83 -26.66 9.22
C ALA A 209 -7.09 -27.57 10.44
N ILE A 210 -6.96 -27.01 11.65
CA ILE A 210 -7.26 -27.72 12.91
C ILE A 210 -8.74 -28.09 12.96
N GLY A 211 -9.64 -27.15 12.64
CA GLY A 211 -11.09 -27.41 12.63
C GLY A 211 -11.50 -28.50 11.64
N LEU A 212 -10.85 -28.57 10.47
CA LEU A 212 -11.02 -29.64 9.50
C LEU A 212 -10.58 -31.00 10.04
N LYS A 213 -9.38 -31.05 10.64
CA LYS A 213 -8.84 -32.28 11.23
C LYS A 213 -9.73 -32.83 12.35
N MET A 214 -10.21 -31.95 13.24
CA MET A 214 -11.12 -32.33 14.33
C MET A 214 -12.45 -32.88 13.79
N LYS A 215 -12.97 -32.31 12.70
CA LYS A 215 -14.18 -32.80 12.06
C LYS A 215 -13.95 -34.20 11.45
N GLU A 216 -12.84 -34.41 10.75
CA GLU A 216 -12.48 -35.73 10.19
C GLU A 216 -12.33 -36.80 11.28
N GLU A 217 -11.72 -36.45 12.42
CA GLU A 217 -11.58 -37.36 13.57
C GLU A 217 -12.94 -37.73 14.20
N GLN A 218 -13.87 -36.77 14.27
CA GLN A 218 -15.25 -37.02 14.74
C GLN A 218 -16.06 -37.88 13.76
N ASP A 219 -15.90 -37.68 12.46
CA ASP A 219 -16.59 -38.48 11.44
C ASP A 219 -16.05 -39.94 11.39
N LEU A 220 -14.82 -40.20 11.84
CA LEU A 220 -14.20 -41.54 11.88
C LEU A 220 -14.54 -42.36 13.14
N THR A 221 -15.07 -41.72 14.19
CA THR A 221 -15.40 -42.38 15.47
C THR A 221 -16.87 -42.83 15.57
N ILE A 222 -17.69 -42.51 14.57
CA ILE A 222 -19.10 -42.92 14.44
C ILE A 222 -19.20 -44.07 13.45
#